data_AF-A0A367WR56-F1
#
_entry.id   AF-A0A367WR56-F1
#
_cell.length_a   1.000
_cell.length_b   1.000
_cell.length_c   1.000
_cell.angle_alpha   90.00
_cell.angle_beta   90.00
_cell.angle_gamma   90.00
#
_symmetry.space_group_name_H-M   'P 1'
#
loop_
_entity.id
_entity.type
_entity.pdbx_description
1 polymer ?
#
loop_
_entity_poly.entity_id
_entity_poly.type
_entity_poly.pdbx_seq_one_letter_code
_entity_poly.pdbx_strand_id
1 'polypeptide(L)'
;MKIEKQCILHRVSGEKKAIEVHNRVIRDKYYSDSVSALDANPPYVGFYFISFEILKVSQVCLGVRRRNTATATAQVKFLYIVDFDAIDISDLLDEDQKKRCRNHNDAILNINDSNLIVDEIFRINPYLKDQIDRIISIVNGNDEVEETDRNIKLAYQRDAIGLSAEIFSGEKLRNSLLQHMPVVEFDISESALELIDEDEVDDWEYVQESHLIEHDLETFDGYKYVNKEGLKKKILKKDDKYLAITITDRDAIENCLGVDLIYANLNKNTFVFIQYKKMSYISGGFKYYPDNQFEKERSKMSSLQSELNKSKKESINDYDNYRAGFSPLLFKFCKSLQLKIMNPAMVQGLYVPLDMWKHYVKTGPKTKSGKVVVRQGFPDKAFSNSAFVDLVSSGLLGTKREAFQSIEEFLNLAAKQKRNVVMAYEWKPNSTKSDQST
;
A
#
# COMPACT_ATOMS: atom_id res chain seq x y z
N MET A 1 10.65 27.79 -0.92
CA MET A 1 9.36 27.71 -0.19
C MET A 1 9.60 27.98 1.29
N LYS A 2 8.58 28.11 2.15
CA LYS A 2 8.75 28.26 3.61
C LYS A 2 8.12 27.10 4.35
N ILE A 3 8.74 26.70 5.46
CA ILE A 3 8.24 25.67 6.35
C ILE A 3 7.12 26.28 7.20
N GLU A 4 5.97 25.60 7.26
CA GLU A 4 4.77 26.05 8.00
C GLU A 4 4.53 25.23 9.28
N LYS A 5 5.37 24.22 9.54
CA LYS A 5 5.26 23.30 10.68
C LYS A 5 6.54 23.32 11.53
N GLN A 6 6.44 22.88 12.78
CA GLN A 6 7.62 22.74 13.64
C GLN A 6 8.61 21.72 13.07
N CYS A 7 9.89 22.01 13.20
CA CYS A 7 10.99 21.14 12.75
C CYS A 7 11.73 20.57 13.96
N ILE A 8 12.45 19.47 13.73
CA ILE A 8 13.24 18.82 14.77
C ILE A 8 14.70 18.82 14.36
N LEU A 9 15.57 19.28 15.26
CA LEU A 9 16.99 19.00 15.18
C LEU A 9 17.26 17.66 15.85
N HIS A 10 17.75 16.69 15.11
CA HIS A 10 18.15 15.37 15.60
C HIS A 10 19.67 15.23 15.55
N ARG A 11 20.29 15.05 16.72
CA ARG A 11 21.73 14.92 16.89
C ARG A 11 22.13 13.46 17.02
N VAL A 12 22.77 12.93 15.99
CA VAL A 12 23.36 11.59 15.98
C VAL A 12 24.69 11.65 16.73
N SER A 13 24.67 11.20 17.99
CA SER A 13 25.86 11.20 18.85
C SER A 13 26.67 9.91 18.70
N GLY A 14 27.98 10.06 18.60
CA GLY A 14 28.95 8.95 18.55
C GLY A 14 29.43 8.63 17.13
N GLU A 15 30.75 8.59 16.97
CA GLU A 15 31.43 8.41 15.68
C GLU A 15 31.04 7.11 14.97
N LYS A 16 30.93 5.99 15.71
CA LYS A 16 30.48 4.71 15.16
C LYS A 16 29.07 4.78 14.59
N LYS A 17 28.16 5.48 15.27
CA LYS A 17 26.77 5.64 14.87
C LYS A 17 26.66 6.55 13.65
N ALA A 18 27.45 7.63 13.59
CA ALA A 18 27.52 8.49 12.43
C ALA A 18 28.00 7.74 11.17
N ILE A 19 29.03 6.89 11.30
CA ILE A 19 29.51 6.03 10.20
C ILE A 19 28.43 5.03 9.78
N GLU A 20 27.72 4.42 10.73
CA GLU A 20 26.63 3.49 10.42
C GLU A 20 25.50 4.18 9.65
N VAL A 21 25.08 5.37 10.10
CA VAL A 21 24.08 6.19 9.40
C VAL A 21 24.55 6.48 7.98
N HIS A 22 25.78 6.97 7.80
CA HIS A 22 26.32 7.27 6.46
C HIS A 22 26.30 6.05 5.53
N ASN A 23 26.75 4.88 6.02
CA ASN A 23 26.73 3.64 5.24
C ASN A 23 25.31 3.19 4.87
N ARG A 24 24.33 3.32 5.78
CA ARG A 24 22.92 3.01 5.52
C ARG A 24 22.32 3.97 4.49
N VAL A 25 22.63 5.26 4.55
CA VAL A 25 22.15 6.24 3.56
C VAL A 25 22.68 5.90 2.16
N ILE A 26 23.95 5.53 2.03
CA ILE A 26 24.52 5.12 0.73
C ILE A 26 23.86 3.84 0.21
N ARG A 27 23.69 2.84 1.07
CA ARG A 27 23.19 1.52 0.67
C ARG A 27 21.68 1.50 0.40
N ASP A 28 20.92 2.07 1.33
CA ASP A 28 19.47 1.91 1.43
C ASP A 28 18.70 3.18 1.06
N LYS A 29 19.39 4.34 0.93
CA LYS A 29 18.79 5.68 0.73
C LYS A 29 17.93 6.18 1.90
N TYR A 30 17.91 5.45 3.02
CA TYR A 30 17.24 5.81 4.25
C TYR A 30 17.97 5.24 5.47
N TYR A 31 17.64 5.72 6.66
CA TYR A 31 17.98 5.07 7.92
C TYR A 31 16.86 5.29 8.94
N SER A 32 16.88 4.53 10.03
CA SER A 32 15.95 4.72 11.15
C SER A 32 16.74 5.01 12.42
N ASP A 33 16.23 5.92 13.26
CA ASP A 33 16.79 6.18 14.58
C ASP A 33 15.69 6.48 15.61
N SER A 34 16.04 6.39 16.89
CA SER A 34 15.17 6.76 18.00
C SER A 34 15.26 8.27 18.27
N VAL A 35 14.11 8.94 18.25
CA VAL A 35 13.94 10.37 18.56
C VAL A 35 13.15 10.50 19.87
N SER A 36 13.58 11.36 20.78
CA SER A 36 12.92 11.60 22.07
C SER A 36 11.46 12.06 21.89
N ALA A 37 10.51 11.27 22.41
CA ALA A 37 9.09 11.65 22.41
C ALA A 37 8.80 12.75 23.44
N LEU A 38 9.62 12.84 24.49
CA LEU A 38 9.51 13.87 25.52
C LEU A 38 10.07 15.21 25.06
N ASP A 39 11.26 15.21 24.45
CA ASP A 39 11.96 16.46 24.11
C ASP A 39 11.55 17.00 22.74
N ALA A 40 11.23 16.12 21.80
CA ALA A 40 10.92 16.50 20.41
C ALA A 40 9.48 16.17 19.97
N ASN A 41 8.80 15.25 20.66
CA ASN A 41 7.45 14.77 20.32
C ASN A 41 7.22 14.66 18.80
N PRO A 42 7.95 13.77 18.12
CA PRO A 42 8.04 13.79 16.67
C PRO A 42 6.65 13.64 16.03
N PRO A 43 6.31 14.50 15.05
CA PRO A 43 5.07 14.36 14.30
C PRO A 43 5.12 13.09 13.44
N TYR A 44 3.97 12.65 12.94
CA TYR A 44 3.92 11.49 12.05
C TYR A 44 4.79 11.69 10.79
N VAL A 45 4.77 12.90 10.23
CA VAL A 45 5.72 13.36 9.21
C VAL A 45 6.26 14.71 9.62
N GLY A 46 7.58 14.87 9.57
CA GLY A 46 8.25 16.10 9.97
C GLY A 46 9.45 16.43 9.09
N PHE A 47 9.84 17.70 9.14
CA PHE A 47 11.10 18.17 8.59
C PHE A 47 12.18 18.05 9.68
N TYR A 48 13.29 17.39 9.36
CA TYR A 48 14.37 17.16 10.31
C TYR A 48 15.68 17.77 9.81
N PHE A 49 16.36 18.46 10.71
CA PHE A 49 17.76 18.84 10.57
C PHE A 49 18.60 17.77 11.26
N ILE A 50 19.57 17.20 10.57
CA ILE A 50 20.47 16.20 11.15
C ILE A 50 21.81 16.84 11.49
N SER A 51 22.27 16.52 12.69
CA SER A 51 23.45 17.09 13.31
C SER A 51 24.37 15.96 13.79
N PHE A 52 25.64 15.98 13.39
CA PHE A 52 26.68 15.11 13.97
C PHE A 52 27.57 15.86 14.97
N GLU A 53 27.46 17.18 15.01
CA GLU A 53 28.21 18.08 15.88
C GLU A 53 27.27 19.11 16.51
N ILE A 54 27.54 19.47 17.77
CA ILE A 54 26.71 20.43 18.52
C ILE A 54 26.55 21.75 17.74
N LEU A 55 25.30 22.18 17.55
CA LEU A 55 24.93 23.40 16.83
C LEU A 55 25.43 23.47 15.39
N LYS A 56 25.71 22.32 14.76
CA LYS A 56 25.93 22.23 13.33
C LYS A 56 24.93 21.31 12.67
N VAL A 57 24.50 21.69 11.48
CA VAL A 57 23.61 20.90 10.63
C VAL A 57 24.35 20.54 9.36
N SER A 58 24.30 19.26 8.98
CA SER A 58 24.95 18.76 7.76
C SER A 58 23.99 17.99 6.86
N GLN A 59 22.76 17.72 7.32
CA GLN A 59 21.73 17.14 6.48
C GLN A 59 20.37 17.72 6.80
N VAL A 60 19.48 17.70 5.80
CA VAL A 60 18.04 17.80 6.01
C VAL A 60 17.35 16.58 5.43
N CYS A 61 16.24 16.19 6.05
CA CYS A 61 15.49 15.02 5.61
C CYS A 61 14.02 15.10 6.02
N LEU A 62 13.24 14.23 5.38
CA LEU A 62 11.88 13.93 5.78
C LEU A 62 11.92 12.80 6.82
N GLY A 63 11.37 13.02 8.01
CA GLY A 63 11.20 11.95 8.99
C GLY A 63 9.77 11.44 9.01
N VAL A 64 9.59 10.12 8.95
CA VAL A 64 8.31 9.43 9.13
C VAL A 64 8.37 8.64 10.43
N ARG A 65 7.53 9.01 11.40
CA ARG A 65 7.43 8.31 12.68
C ARG A 65 6.79 6.94 12.47
N ARG A 66 7.38 5.90 13.04
CA ARG A 66 6.83 4.54 13.12
C ARG A 66 6.19 4.36 14.49
N ARG A 67 6.88 3.70 15.44
CA ARG A 67 6.35 3.38 16.78
C ARG A 67 6.77 4.36 17.84
N ASN A 68 5.99 4.36 18.92
CA ASN A 68 6.55 4.66 20.23
C ASN A 68 7.20 3.39 20.78
N THR A 69 8.50 3.46 21.05
CA THR A 69 9.18 2.42 21.83
C THR A 69 8.79 2.54 23.31
N ALA A 70 8.92 1.46 24.09
CA ALA A 70 8.60 1.44 25.53
C ALA A 70 9.38 2.49 26.36
N THR A 71 10.44 3.07 25.80
CA THR A 71 11.44 3.92 26.47
C THR A 71 11.24 5.43 26.27
N ALA A 72 10.01 5.91 26.06
CA ALA A 72 9.72 7.35 25.82
C ALA A 72 10.44 7.96 24.60
N THR A 73 10.82 7.11 23.64
CA THR A 73 11.38 7.47 22.34
C THR A 73 10.45 6.98 21.24
N ALA A 74 10.38 7.70 20.12
CA ALA A 74 9.71 7.25 18.92
C ALA A 74 10.73 6.85 17.86
N GLN A 75 10.48 5.75 17.16
CA GLN A 75 11.30 5.36 16.03
C GLN A 75 10.92 6.22 14.82
N VAL A 76 11.90 6.85 14.19
CA VAL A 76 11.71 7.71 13.01
C VAL A 76 12.55 7.16 11.86
N LYS A 77 11.91 6.95 10.72
CA LYS A 77 12.57 6.61 9.45
C LYS A 77 12.86 7.89 8.69
N PHE A 78 14.12 8.16 8.41
CA PHE A 78 14.59 9.33 7.68
C PHE A 78 14.75 9.03 6.20
N LEU A 79 14.09 9.83 5.37
CA LEU A 79 13.94 9.69 3.92
C LEU A 79 14.31 11.01 3.24
N TYR A 80 14.52 10.98 1.91
CA TYR A 80 14.86 12.17 1.13
C TYR A 80 16.02 12.96 1.76
N ILE A 81 17.10 12.25 2.09
CA ILE A 81 18.23 12.83 2.81
C ILE A 81 19.03 13.68 1.84
N VAL A 82 19.21 14.95 2.20
CA VAL A 82 19.98 15.94 1.46
C VAL A 82 21.20 16.31 2.28
N ASP A 83 22.37 15.88 1.80
CA ASP A 83 23.66 16.11 2.45
C ASP A 83 24.31 17.41 1.99
N PHE A 84 24.98 18.09 2.92
CA PHE A 84 25.80 19.28 2.65
C PHE A 84 26.89 19.47 3.70
N ASP A 85 27.85 20.34 3.39
CA ASP A 85 28.91 20.71 4.34
C ASP A 85 28.31 21.31 5.61
N ALA A 86 28.82 20.92 6.77
CA ALA A 86 28.26 21.30 8.06
C ALA A 86 28.18 22.83 8.23
N ILE A 87 26.99 23.34 8.50
CA ILE A 87 26.69 24.76 8.73
C ILE A 87 26.52 24.99 10.22
N ASP A 88 27.23 25.97 10.77
CA ASP A 88 27.03 26.43 12.13
C ASP A 88 25.74 27.25 12.23
N ILE A 89 24.83 26.81 13.10
CA ILE A 89 23.53 27.47 13.31
C ILE A 89 23.50 28.30 14.60
N SER A 90 24.63 28.46 15.29
CA SER A 90 24.69 29.17 16.58
C SER A 90 24.16 30.59 16.50
N ASP A 91 24.37 31.28 15.37
CA ASP A 91 23.99 32.68 15.22
C ASP A 91 22.57 32.86 14.68
N LEU A 92 21.94 31.75 14.26
CA LEU A 92 20.58 31.71 13.72
C LEU A 92 19.53 31.38 14.77
N LEU A 93 19.97 30.93 15.94
CA LEU A 93 19.12 30.49 17.05
C LEU A 93 19.11 31.52 18.18
N ASP A 94 17.99 31.64 18.89
CA ASP A 94 17.95 32.33 20.17
C ASP A 94 18.70 31.53 21.28
N GLU A 95 18.99 32.17 22.41
CA GLU A 95 19.75 31.51 23.50
C GLU A 95 19.03 30.31 24.12
N ASP A 96 17.70 30.32 24.15
CA ASP A 96 16.91 29.21 24.68
C ASP A 96 16.99 27.98 23.75
N GLN A 97 16.90 28.20 22.43
CA GLN A 97 17.06 27.18 21.40
C GLN A 97 18.49 26.63 21.36
N LYS A 98 19.51 27.49 21.48
CA LYS A 98 20.91 27.04 21.63
C LYS A 98 21.09 26.13 22.83
N LYS A 99 20.56 26.54 23.99
CA LYS A 99 20.64 25.76 25.22
C LYS A 99 19.96 24.40 25.05
N ARG A 100 18.77 24.37 24.43
CA ARG A 100 18.06 23.11 24.14
C ARG A 100 18.86 22.19 23.22
N CYS A 101 19.38 22.72 22.10
CA CYS A 101 20.17 21.94 21.12
C CYS A 101 21.52 21.43 21.68
N ARG A 102 22.08 22.12 22.68
CA ARG A 102 23.28 21.65 23.39
C ARG A 102 22.96 20.50 24.34
N ASN A 103 21.90 20.64 25.13
CA ASN A 103 21.59 19.74 26.23
C ASN A 103 20.87 18.47 25.80
N HIS A 104 20.13 18.51 24.69
CA HIS A 104 19.34 17.39 24.20
C HIS A 104 19.88 16.90 22.86
N ASN A 105 19.76 15.59 22.61
CA ASN A 105 20.00 15.06 21.27
C ASN A 105 18.88 15.44 20.30
N ASP A 106 17.67 15.65 20.81
CA ASP A 106 16.51 16.02 20.00
C ASP A 106 15.95 17.35 20.49
N ALA A 107 15.71 18.29 19.58
CA ALA A 107 15.19 19.61 19.93
C ALA A 107 14.14 20.09 18.92
N ILE A 108 12.99 20.54 19.44
CA ILE A 108 11.99 21.26 18.63
C ILE A 108 12.51 22.67 18.35
N LEU A 109 12.69 22.97 17.07
CA LEU A 109 12.98 24.31 16.59
C LEU A 109 11.68 25.05 16.27
N ASN A 110 11.65 26.34 16.59
CA ASN A 110 10.54 27.19 16.20
C ASN A 110 10.54 27.39 14.66
N ILE A 111 9.39 27.79 14.10
CA ILE A 111 9.22 27.91 12.64
C ILE A 111 10.14 28.98 12.04
N ASN A 112 10.37 30.10 12.75
CA ASN A 112 11.20 31.19 12.26
C ASN A 112 12.66 30.76 12.15
N ASP A 113 13.22 30.19 13.22
CA ASP A 113 14.59 29.66 13.28
C ASP A 113 14.81 28.58 12.24
N SER A 114 13.85 27.66 12.08
CA SER A 114 13.91 26.63 11.04
C SER A 114 14.01 27.23 9.64
N ASN A 115 13.23 28.27 9.37
CA ASN A 115 13.27 28.97 8.09
C ASN A 115 14.56 29.80 7.90
N LEU A 116 15.16 30.33 8.98
CA LEU A 116 16.47 31.00 8.92
C LEU A 116 17.58 29.99 8.58
N ILE A 117 17.56 28.80 9.19
CA ILE A 117 18.51 27.72 8.88
C ILE A 117 18.38 27.30 7.41
N VAL A 118 17.15 27.12 6.90
CA VAL A 118 16.92 26.78 5.49
C VAL A 118 17.41 27.89 4.55
N ASP A 119 17.16 29.15 4.88
CA ASP A 119 17.66 30.28 4.08
C ASP A 119 19.19 30.30 4.03
N GLU A 120 19.86 29.99 5.15
CA GLU A 120 21.31 29.88 5.23
C GLU A 120 21.84 28.69 4.42
N ILE A 121 21.16 27.52 4.49
CA ILE A 121 21.47 26.37 3.63
C ILE A 121 21.38 26.77 2.16
N PHE A 122 20.34 27.49 1.74
CA PHE A 122 20.21 27.95 0.35
C PHE A 122 21.23 29.00 -0.05
N ARG A 123 21.65 29.86 0.88
CA ARG A 123 22.70 30.86 0.64
C ARG A 123 24.04 30.19 0.31
N ILE A 124 24.37 29.12 1.04
CA ILE A 124 25.64 28.38 0.87
C ILE A 124 25.54 27.36 -0.26
N ASN A 125 24.42 26.64 -0.35
CA ASN A 125 24.19 25.51 -1.26
C ASN A 125 22.95 25.73 -2.15
N PRO A 126 22.97 26.72 -3.07
CA PRO A 126 21.79 27.07 -3.86
C PRO A 126 21.28 25.94 -4.77
N TYR A 127 22.14 25.01 -5.16
CA TYR A 127 21.78 23.85 -5.98
C TYR A 127 20.91 22.81 -5.26
N LEU A 128 20.78 22.88 -3.93
CA LEU A 128 19.94 21.99 -3.13
C LEU A 128 18.48 22.46 -3.03
N LYS A 129 18.17 23.64 -3.56
CA LYS A 129 16.87 24.29 -3.40
C LYS A 129 15.71 23.39 -3.78
N ASP A 130 15.75 22.77 -4.96
CA ASP A 130 14.65 21.95 -5.46
C ASP A 130 14.41 20.70 -4.60
N GLN A 131 15.46 20.08 -4.10
CA GLN A 131 15.37 18.88 -3.25
C GLN A 131 14.77 19.23 -1.88
N ILE A 132 15.22 20.32 -1.27
CA ILE A 132 14.72 20.77 0.03
C ILE A 132 13.29 21.32 -0.09
N ASP A 133 12.99 22.12 -1.13
CA ASP A 133 11.64 22.62 -1.38
C ASP A 133 10.64 21.46 -1.58
N ARG A 134 11.07 20.34 -2.18
CA ARG A 134 10.26 19.11 -2.24
C ARG A 134 9.93 18.58 -0.84
N ILE A 135 10.91 18.44 0.06
CA ILE A 135 10.68 17.99 1.44
C ILE A 135 9.72 18.93 2.17
N ILE A 136 9.90 20.25 2.02
CA ILE A 136 9.01 21.26 2.61
C ILE A 136 7.58 21.09 2.07
N SER A 137 7.43 20.78 0.78
CA SER A 137 6.12 20.57 0.12
C SER A 137 5.37 19.43 0.77
N ILE A 138 6.07 18.31 0.96
CA ILE A 138 5.57 17.10 1.60
C ILE A 138 5.14 17.42 3.03
N VAL A 139 6.02 18.06 3.81
CA VAL A 139 5.76 18.36 5.22
C VAL A 139 4.58 19.30 5.38
N ASN A 140 4.46 20.33 4.54
CA ASN A 140 3.30 21.24 4.56
C ASN A 140 2.01 20.55 4.09
N GLY A 141 2.10 19.38 3.44
CA GLY A 141 0.95 18.62 2.94
C GLY A 141 0.46 19.08 1.56
N ASN A 142 1.32 19.80 0.83
CA ASN A 142 1.04 20.37 -0.48
C ASN A 142 1.48 19.46 -1.63
N ASP A 143 2.26 18.43 -1.34
CA ASP A 143 2.84 17.59 -2.37
C ASP A 143 1.91 16.43 -2.77
N GLU A 144 1.69 16.31 -4.07
CA GLU A 144 1.01 15.19 -4.71
C GLU A 144 2.07 14.39 -5.47
N VAL A 145 2.06 13.06 -5.33
CA VAL A 145 2.99 12.24 -6.09
C VAL A 145 2.63 12.30 -7.58
N GLU A 146 3.62 12.54 -8.43
CA GLU A 146 3.45 12.52 -9.88
C GLU A 146 2.79 11.20 -10.31
N GLU A 147 1.74 11.30 -11.12
CA GLU A 147 1.00 10.15 -11.65
C GLU A 147 1.78 9.44 -12.77
N THR A 148 2.94 8.89 -12.45
CA THR A 148 3.69 7.98 -13.33
C THR A 148 3.07 6.58 -13.32
N ASP A 149 3.28 5.78 -14.38
CA ASP A 149 2.77 4.40 -14.43
C ASP A 149 3.25 3.56 -13.23
N ARG A 150 4.47 3.78 -12.75
CA ARG A 150 5.04 3.16 -11.55
C ARG A 150 4.26 3.55 -10.29
N ASN A 151 4.03 4.84 -10.08
CA ASN A 151 3.32 5.33 -8.89
C ASN A 151 1.86 4.89 -8.88
N ILE A 152 1.22 4.85 -10.05
CA ILE A 152 -0.12 4.29 -10.22
C ILE A 152 -0.14 2.80 -9.83
N LYS A 153 0.87 2.04 -10.28
CA LYS A 153 1.02 0.62 -9.94
C LYS A 153 1.17 0.41 -8.43
N LEU A 154 2.06 1.15 -7.78
CA LEU A 154 2.25 1.06 -6.32
C LEU A 154 1.00 1.44 -5.54
N ALA A 155 0.25 2.44 -6.02
CA ALA A 155 -1.00 2.84 -5.40
C ALA A 155 -2.09 1.76 -5.50
N TYR A 156 -2.21 1.08 -6.64
CA TYR A 156 -3.13 -0.04 -6.80
C TYR A 156 -2.73 -1.23 -5.93
N GLN A 157 -1.42 -1.52 -5.82
CA GLN A 157 -0.92 -2.55 -4.91
C GLN A 157 -1.23 -2.22 -3.44
N ARG A 158 -0.99 -0.97 -3.02
CA ARG A 158 -1.31 -0.49 -1.67
C ARG A 158 -2.81 -0.59 -1.38
N ASP A 159 -3.65 -0.17 -2.32
CA ASP A 159 -5.11 -0.30 -2.22
C ASP A 159 -5.55 -1.77 -2.12
N ALA A 160 -4.96 -2.66 -2.92
CA ALA A 160 -5.21 -4.09 -2.85
C ALA A 160 -4.82 -4.69 -1.49
N ILE A 161 -3.68 -4.29 -0.93
CA ILE A 161 -3.25 -4.68 0.42
C ILE A 161 -4.27 -4.23 1.47
N GLY A 162 -4.69 -2.96 1.42
CA GLY A 162 -5.68 -2.41 2.34
C GLY A 162 -7.04 -3.12 2.26
N LEU A 163 -7.54 -3.34 1.05
CA LEU A 163 -8.79 -4.08 0.83
C LEU A 163 -8.69 -5.53 1.29
N SER A 164 -7.55 -6.19 1.05
CA SER A 164 -7.30 -7.55 1.53
C SER A 164 -7.42 -7.61 3.04
N ALA A 165 -6.77 -6.68 3.74
CA ALA A 165 -6.85 -6.57 5.18
C ALA A 165 -8.29 -6.32 5.65
N GLU A 166 -9.04 -5.45 4.98
CA GLU A 166 -10.43 -5.18 5.35
C GLU A 166 -11.34 -6.40 5.13
N ILE A 167 -11.25 -7.05 3.96
CA ILE A 167 -12.04 -8.23 3.59
C ILE A 167 -11.86 -9.36 4.60
N PHE A 168 -10.62 -9.63 5.00
CA PHE A 168 -10.30 -10.81 5.79
C PHE A 168 -10.18 -10.54 7.30
N SER A 169 -9.94 -9.29 7.68
CA SER A 169 -9.53 -8.94 9.05
C SER A 169 -10.20 -7.67 9.59
N GLY A 170 -10.96 -6.95 8.77
CA GLY A 170 -11.70 -5.75 9.14
C GLY A 170 -10.90 -4.44 9.09
N GLU A 171 -11.61 -3.36 9.38
CA GLU A 171 -11.12 -1.98 9.24
C GLU A 171 -9.89 -1.65 10.10
N LYS A 172 -9.77 -2.25 11.30
CA LYS A 172 -8.63 -2.00 12.20
C LYS A 172 -7.29 -2.36 11.55
N LEU A 173 -7.17 -3.57 11.00
CA LEU A 173 -5.94 -4.00 10.31
C LEU A 173 -5.68 -3.15 9.07
N ARG A 174 -6.72 -2.86 8.27
CA ARG A 174 -6.59 -1.97 7.11
C ARG A 174 -5.97 -0.63 7.49
N ASN A 175 -6.51 0.02 8.53
CA ASN A 175 -6.05 1.34 8.96
C ASN A 175 -4.61 1.28 9.46
N SER A 176 -4.26 0.28 10.29
CA SER A 176 -2.89 0.06 10.76
C SER A 176 -1.92 -0.12 9.58
N LEU A 177 -2.24 -0.98 8.61
CA LEU A 177 -1.40 -1.19 7.42
C LEU A 177 -1.27 0.06 6.54
N LEU A 178 -2.38 0.66 6.13
CA LEU A 178 -2.37 1.78 5.19
C LEU A 178 -1.79 3.06 5.78
N GLN A 179 -1.89 3.24 7.11
CA GLN A 179 -1.26 4.34 7.81
C GLN A 179 0.26 4.25 7.64
N HIS A 180 0.85 3.08 7.91
CA HIS A 180 2.31 2.87 7.90
C HIS A 180 2.91 2.54 6.51
N MET A 181 2.10 2.63 5.45
CA MET A 181 2.54 2.60 4.05
C MET A 181 2.44 3.99 3.42
N PRO A 182 3.28 4.96 3.82
CA PRO A 182 3.22 6.30 3.27
C PRO A 182 3.61 6.28 1.79
N VAL A 183 2.88 7.01 0.97
CA VAL A 183 3.14 7.11 -0.49
C VAL A 183 4.50 7.78 -0.75
N VAL A 184 5.03 8.50 0.25
CA VAL A 184 6.36 9.12 0.20
C VAL A 184 7.47 8.12 -0.04
N GLU A 185 7.27 6.85 0.29
CA GLU A 185 8.26 5.80 0.10
C GLU A 185 8.16 5.11 -1.26
N PHE A 186 7.25 5.55 -2.14
CA PHE A 186 7.11 4.99 -3.49
C PHE A 186 8.37 5.17 -4.32
N ASP A 187 9.08 6.29 -4.18
CA ASP A 187 10.30 6.57 -4.92
C ASP A 187 11.38 5.50 -4.70
N ILE A 188 11.45 4.95 -3.47
CA ILE A 188 12.45 3.97 -3.04
C ILE A 188 11.92 2.53 -3.02
N SER A 189 10.66 2.30 -3.38
CA SER A 189 10.03 0.97 -3.29
C SER A 189 9.69 0.40 -4.66
N GLU A 190 9.99 -0.88 -4.89
CA GLU A 190 9.60 -1.59 -6.11
C GLU A 190 8.23 -2.27 -5.96
N SER A 191 7.77 -2.44 -4.72
CA SER A 191 6.47 -3.03 -4.41
C SER A 191 5.85 -2.41 -3.16
N ALA A 192 4.52 -2.30 -3.12
CA ALA A 192 3.83 -1.89 -1.91
C ALA A 192 4.00 -2.89 -0.74
N LEU A 193 4.44 -4.13 -0.99
CA LEU A 193 4.79 -5.06 0.08
C LEU A 193 6.03 -4.63 0.88
N GLU A 194 6.95 -3.89 0.27
CA GLU A 194 8.14 -3.36 0.94
C GLU A 194 7.80 -2.21 1.89
N LEU A 195 6.61 -1.62 1.70
CA LEU A 195 6.08 -0.54 2.54
C LEU A 195 5.41 -1.08 3.80
N ILE A 196 5.10 -2.38 3.86
CA ILE A 196 4.54 -2.96 5.07
C ILE A 196 5.63 -2.94 6.13
N ASP A 197 5.42 -2.10 7.13
CA ASP A 197 6.23 -2.03 8.32
C ASP A 197 5.86 -3.20 9.23
N GLU A 198 6.78 -4.18 9.34
CA GLU A 198 6.55 -5.45 10.04
C GLU A 198 6.37 -5.25 11.54
N ASP A 199 6.92 -4.15 12.06
CA ASP A 199 6.83 -3.79 13.45
C ASP A 199 5.54 -3.03 13.77
N GLU A 200 4.71 -2.61 12.80
CA GLU A 200 3.57 -1.70 12.99
C GLU A 200 2.20 -2.28 12.67
N VAL A 201 2.05 -3.60 12.76
CA VAL A 201 0.78 -4.26 12.50
C VAL A 201 0.03 -4.53 13.82
N ASP A 202 -1.08 -3.83 14.03
CA ASP A 202 -1.87 -3.92 15.28
C ASP A 202 -2.52 -5.29 15.45
N ASP A 203 -2.26 -5.96 16.57
CA ASP A 203 -2.78 -7.30 16.93
C ASP A 203 -2.43 -8.43 15.93
N TRP A 204 -1.59 -8.17 14.93
CA TRP A 204 -1.16 -9.15 13.95
C TRP A 204 0.36 -9.25 13.97
N GLU A 205 0.87 -10.47 13.89
CA GLU A 205 2.28 -10.77 13.90
C GLU A 205 2.74 -11.08 12.48
N TYR A 206 3.88 -10.51 12.07
CA TYR A 206 4.53 -10.93 10.83
C TYR A 206 5.23 -12.27 11.04
N VAL A 207 5.00 -13.21 10.12
CA VAL A 207 5.66 -14.52 10.19
C VAL A 207 6.96 -14.47 9.37
N GLN A 208 8.09 -14.29 10.05
CA GLN A 208 9.39 -13.98 9.43
C GLN A 208 10.07 -15.13 8.65
N GLU A 209 9.77 -16.42 8.87
CA GLU A 209 10.52 -17.51 8.22
C GLU A 209 9.69 -18.72 7.75
N SER A 210 10.06 -19.20 6.56
CA SER A 210 9.41 -20.18 5.68
C SER A 210 9.21 -21.59 6.24
N HIS A 211 9.99 -22.06 7.22
CA HIS A 211 10.06 -23.50 7.55
C HIS A 211 8.92 -23.99 8.45
N LEU A 212 8.42 -23.17 9.38
CA LEU A 212 7.23 -23.49 10.19
C LEU A 212 5.96 -23.39 9.36
N ILE A 213 5.95 -22.46 8.41
CA ILE A 213 4.85 -22.29 7.49
C ILE A 213 4.87 -23.47 6.51
N GLU A 214 6.00 -23.83 5.91
CA GLU A 214 6.15 -24.95 4.96
C GLU A 214 5.45 -26.23 5.40
N HIS A 215 5.69 -26.69 6.64
CA HIS A 215 5.08 -27.91 7.16
C HIS A 215 3.55 -27.79 7.36
N ASP A 216 3.07 -26.69 7.94
CA ASP A 216 1.62 -26.48 8.19
C ASP A 216 0.84 -26.16 6.92
N LEU A 217 1.52 -25.57 5.93
CA LEU A 217 1.00 -25.20 4.62
C LEU A 217 0.98 -26.35 3.63
N GLU A 218 1.93 -27.29 3.73
CA GLU A 218 1.94 -28.53 2.95
C GLU A 218 0.72 -29.41 3.25
N THR A 219 0.17 -29.30 4.46
CA THR A 219 -1.07 -29.98 4.86
C THR A 219 -2.37 -29.29 4.40
N PHE A 220 -2.30 -28.12 3.77
CA PHE A 220 -3.49 -27.40 3.30
C PHE A 220 -3.76 -27.67 1.80
N ASP A 221 -4.85 -28.39 1.50
CA ASP A 221 -5.38 -28.56 0.14
C ASP A 221 -5.79 -27.19 -0.42
N GLY A 222 -4.93 -26.60 -1.25
CA GLY A 222 -5.11 -25.24 -1.80
C GLY A 222 -3.83 -24.39 -1.89
N TYR A 223 -2.70 -24.89 -1.39
CA TYR A 223 -1.54 -24.06 -1.06
C TYR A 223 -0.34 -24.11 -2.03
N LYS A 224 -0.33 -24.99 -3.05
CA LYS A 224 0.87 -25.25 -3.89
C LYS A 224 1.43 -24.02 -4.65
N TYR A 225 0.68 -22.92 -4.70
CA TYR A 225 1.03 -21.69 -5.41
C TYR A 225 2.01 -20.78 -4.66
N VAL A 226 1.80 -20.63 -3.36
CA VAL A 226 2.37 -19.50 -2.57
C VAL A 226 3.80 -19.79 -2.11
N ASN A 227 4.20 -21.06 -2.13
CA ASN A 227 5.54 -21.46 -1.71
C ASN A 227 6.60 -21.47 -2.82
N LYS A 228 6.37 -20.75 -3.92
CA LYS A 228 7.33 -20.70 -5.03
C LYS A 228 8.40 -19.63 -4.79
N GLU A 229 9.64 -20.02 -5.03
CA GLU A 229 10.79 -19.12 -5.07
C GLU A 229 10.56 -17.96 -6.05
N GLY A 230 10.88 -16.74 -5.62
CA GLY A 230 10.82 -15.53 -6.45
C GLY A 230 9.53 -14.71 -6.36
N LEU A 231 8.52 -15.14 -5.60
CA LEU A 231 7.32 -14.33 -5.31
C LEU A 231 7.56 -13.45 -4.07
N LYS A 232 7.26 -12.14 -4.16
CA LYS A 232 7.20 -11.28 -2.97
C LYS A 232 5.93 -11.63 -2.20
N LYS A 233 6.09 -12.18 -0.99
CA LYS A 233 4.98 -12.57 -0.11
C LYS A 233 5.14 -11.94 1.28
N LYS A 234 4.04 -11.53 1.89
CA LYS A 234 3.97 -11.20 3.31
C LYS A 234 2.82 -11.97 3.95
N ILE A 235 3.08 -12.58 5.10
CA ILE A 235 2.11 -13.37 5.86
C ILE A 235 1.95 -12.71 7.21
N LEU A 236 0.73 -12.29 7.50
CA LEU A 236 0.30 -11.76 8.78
C LEU A 236 -0.48 -12.86 9.50
N LYS A 237 -0.27 -13.02 10.80
CA LYS A 237 -1.00 -13.97 11.66
C LYS A 237 -1.69 -13.24 12.79
N LYS A 238 -2.91 -13.65 13.13
CA LYS A 238 -3.61 -13.28 14.36
C LYS A 238 -4.38 -14.48 14.89
N ASP A 239 -4.05 -14.93 16.09
CA ASP A 239 -4.59 -16.17 16.65
C ASP A 239 -4.38 -17.35 15.67
N ASP A 240 -5.45 -18.06 15.32
CA ASP A 240 -5.46 -19.14 14.32
C ASP A 240 -5.70 -18.63 12.88
N LYS A 241 -5.82 -17.32 12.67
CA LYS A 241 -6.06 -16.73 11.35
C LYS A 241 -4.75 -16.27 10.73
N TYR A 242 -4.62 -16.50 9.44
CA TYR A 242 -3.49 -16.02 8.66
C TYR A 242 -3.97 -15.28 7.44
N LEU A 243 -3.37 -14.12 7.15
CA LEU A 243 -3.57 -13.35 5.94
C LEU A 243 -2.26 -13.31 5.17
N ALA A 244 -2.22 -13.98 4.03
CA ALA A 244 -1.07 -13.88 3.14
C ALA A 244 -1.39 -12.98 1.97
N ILE A 245 -0.46 -12.08 1.64
CA ILE A 245 -0.53 -11.18 0.50
C ILE A 245 0.68 -11.44 -0.36
N THR A 246 0.44 -11.82 -1.60
CA THR A 246 1.48 -12.04 -2.60
C THR A 246 1.39 -10.94 -3.64
N ILE A 247 2.52 -10.37 -4.07
CA ILE A 247 2.60 -9.47 -5.23
C ILE A 247 3.57 -10.04 -6.24
N THR A 248 3.19 -9.93 -7.51
CA THR A 248 3.98 -10.45 -8.61
C THR A 248 3.71 -9.62 -9.87
N ASP A 249 4.56 -9.71 -10.90
CA ASP A 249 4.64 -8.82 -12.07
C ASP A 249 3.43 -8.74 -13.07
N ARG A 250 2.38 -7.98 -12.72
CA ARG A 250 1.20 -7.59 -13.53
C ARG A 250 1.09 -8.01 -15.03
N ASP A 251 2.07 -7.70 -15.88
CA ASP A 251 1.98 -7.81 -17.35
C ASP A 251 1.54 -9.19 -17.83
N ALA A 252 1.95 -10.25 -17.14
CA ALA A 252 1.65 -11.60 -17.56
C ALA A 252 0.18 -12.03 -17.31
N ILE A 253 -0.49 -11.50 -16.29
CA ILE A 253 -1.92 -11.81 -16.03
C ILE A 253 -2.85 -10.86 -16.74
N GLU A 254 -2.52 -9.59 -16.81
CA GLU A 254 -3.26 -8.68 -17.67
C GLU A 254 -3.24 -9.22 -19.12
N ASN A 255 -2.10 -9.78 -19.54
CA ASN A 255 -2.00 -10.44 -20.84
C ASN A 255 -2.85 -11.72 -20.97
N CYS A 256 -2.98 -12.53 -19.92
CA CYS A 256 -3.72 -13.80 -19.99
C CYS A 256 -5.22 -13.68 -19.69
N LEU A 257 -5.57 -13.00 -18.60
CA LEU A 257 -6.93 -12.93 -18.04
C LEU A 257 -7.59 -11.57 -18.26
N GLY A 258 -6.80 -10.51 -18.50
CA GLY A 258 -7.30 -9.13 -18.58
C GLY A 258 -7.71 -8.56 -17.23
N VAL A 259 -7.04 -9.00 -16.15
CA VAL A 259 -7.30 -8.56 -14.77
C VAL A 259 -5.99 -8.14 -14.10
N ASP A 260 -6.07 -7.20 -13.16
CA ASP A 260 -4.94 -6.64 -12.43
C ASP A 260 -4.73 -7.32 -11.07
N LEU A 261 -5.82 -7.84 -10.47
CA LEU A 261 -5.85 -8.30 -9.08
C LEU A 261 -6.80 -9.50 -8.92
N ILE A 262 -6.44 -10.44 -8.04
CA ILE A 262 -7.26 -11.61 -7.70
C ILE A 262 -7.37 -11.77 -6.18
N TYR A 263 -8.57 -11.66 -5.62
CA TYR A 263 -8.82 -12.03 -4.24
C TYR A 263 -9.19 -13.51 -4.15
N ALA A 264 -8.61 -14.23 -3.19
CA ALA A 264 -8.89 -15.64 -2.95
C ALA A 264 -9.39 -15.84 -1.51
N ASN A 265 -10.69 -16.02 -1.32
CA ASN A 265 -11.24 -16.32 -0.01
C ASN A 265 -11.29 -17.83 0.18
N LEU A 266 -10.27 -18.42 0.83
CA LEU A 266 -10.17 -19.88 1.01
C LEU A 266 -11.24 -20.40 1.98
N ASN A 267 -11.57 -19.62 3.01
CA ASN A 267 -12.66 -19.94 3.93
C ASN A 267 -14.01 -20.09 3.22
N LYS A 268 -14.19 -19.43 2.06
CA LYS A 268 -15.39 -19.51 1.23
C LYS A 268 -15.18 -20.25 -0.09
N ASN A 269 -13.96 -20.72 -0.37
CA ASN A 269 -13.54 -21.27 -1.66
C ASN A 269 -13.96 -20.40 -2.85
N THR A 270 -13.68 -19.09 -2.79
CA THR A 270 -14.02 -18.14 -3.87
C THR A 270 -12.82 -17.40 -4.40
N PHE A 271 -12.86 -17.13 -5.71
CA PHE A 271 -12.00 -16.15 -6.36
C PHE A 271 -12.81 -14.94 -6.84
N VAL A 272 -12.23 -13.75 -6.75
CA VAL A 272 -12.77 -12.51 -7.30
C VAL A 272 -11.67 -11.83 -8.11
N PHE A 273 -11.97 -11.43 -9.33
CA PHE A 273 -11.00 -10.88 -10.27
C PHE A 273 -11.32 -9.42 -10.56
N ILE A 274 -10.35 -8.52 -10.41
CA ILE A 274 -10.53 -7.07 -10.54
C ILE A 274 -9.61 -6.50 -11.61
N GLN A 275 -10.16 -5.67 -12.48
CA GLN A 275 -9.41 -4.84 -13.43
C GLN A 275 -9.58 -3.36 -13.06
N TYR A 276 -8.48 -2.66 -12.77
CA TYR A 276 -8.50 -1.25 -12.40
C TYR A 276 -8.62 -0.35 -13.64
N LYS A 277 -9.41 0.71 -13.51
CA LYS A 277 -9.58 1.73 -14.54
C LYS A 277 -9.51 3.13 -13.95
N LYS A 278 -8.49 3.88 -14.38
CA LYS A 278 -8.30 5.28 -13.96
C LYS A 278 -9.31 6.19 -14.66
N MET A 279 -10.05 6.96 -13.88
CA MET A 279 -10.90 8.04 -14.37
C MET A 279 -10.12 9.35 -14.41
N SER A 280 -10.33 10.15 -15.45
CA SER A 280 -9.71 11.47 -15.61
C SER A 280 -10.67 12.58 -15.19
N TYR A 281 -10.15 13.64 -14.57
CA TYR A 281 -10.96 14.81 -14.25
C TYR A 281 -11.20 15.65 -15.51
N ILE A 282 -12.45 15.68 -16.01
CA ILE A 282 -12.80 16.32 -17.29
C ILE A 282 -14.10 17.13 -17.13
N SER A 283 -14.01 18.44 -17.36
CA SER A 283 -15.15 19.38 -17.32
C SER A 283 -15.95 19.29 -16.01
N GLY A 284 -15.26 19.45 -14.87
CA GLY A 284 -15.90 19.51 -13.56
C GLY A 284 -16.27 18.17 -12.92
N GLY A 285 -15.73 17.04 -13.41
CA GLY A 285 -15.95 15.75 -12.76
C GLY A 285 -15.09 14.61 -13.33
N PHE A 286 -14.95 13.55 -12.55
CA PHE A 286 -14.23 12.34 -12.97
C PHE A 286 -15.04 11.55 -13.99
N LYS A 287 -14.40 11.22 -15.12
CA LYS A 287 -15.00 10.47 -16.22
C LYS A 287 -14.02 9.42 -16.74
N TYR A 288 -14.55 8.29 -17.16
CA TYR A 288 -13.81 7.29 -17.91
C TYR A 288 -14.50 6.99 -19.23
N TYR A 289 -13.70 6.98 -20.30
CA TYR A 289 -14.14 6.65 -21.65
C TYR A 289 -13.47 5.33 -22.05
N PRO A 290 -14.26 4.26 -22.26
CA PRO A 290 -13.74 3.01 -22.78
C PRO A 290 -13.01 3.21 -24.11
N ASP A 291 -11.83 2.62 -24.21
CA ASP A 291 -10.96 2.67 -25.39
C ASP A 291 -10.71 1.25 -25.95
N ASN A 292 -9.82 1.15 -26.93
CA ASN A 292 -9.51 -0.14 -27.56
C ASN A 292 -8.83 -1.10 -26.58
N GLN A 293 -8.05 -0.59 -25.62
CA GLN A 293 -7.38 -1.41 -24.62
C GLN A 293 -8.40 -2.01 -23.65
N PHE A 294 -9.36 -1.20 -23.18
CA PHE A 294 -10.50 -1.67 -22.39
C PHE A 294 -11.25 -2.81 -23.07
N GLU A 295 -11.54 -2.70 -24.37
CA GLU A 295 -12.25 -3.76 -25.09
C GLU A 295 -11.45 -5.07 -25.21
N LYS A 296 -10.12 -4.99 -25.32
CA LYS A 296 -9.24 -6.18 -25.30
C LYS A 296 -9.32 -6.87 -23.94
N GLU A 297 -9.15 -6.13 -22.85
CA GLU A 297 -9.23 -6.68 -21.49
C GLU A 297 -10.61 -7.26 -21.20
N ARG A 298 -11.68 -6.52 -21.54
CA ARG A 298 -13.07 -6.99 -21.41
C ARG A 298 -13.32 -8.30 -22.16
N SER A 299 -12.71 -8.46 -23.33
CA SER A 299 -12.83 -9.69 -24.13
C SER A 299 -12.13 -10.88 -23.47
N LYS A 300 -10.96 -10.66 -22.85
CA LYS A 300 -10.27 -11.69 -22.04
C LYS A 300 -11.07 -12.06 -20.80
N MET A 301 -11.57 -11.06 -20.06
CA MET A 301 -12.46 -11.27 -18.92
C MET A 301 -13.73 -12.03 -19.31
N SER A 302 -14.32 -11.74 -20.47
CA SER A 302 -15.49 -12.46 -20.99
C SER A 302 -15.19 -13.91 -21.34
N SER A 303 -13.98 -14.17 -21.84
CA SER A 303 -13.50 -15.53 -22.13
C SER A 303 -13.33 -16.31 -20.82
N LEU A 304 -12.66 -15.72 -19.82
CA LEU A 304 -12.53 -16.29 -18.49
C LEU A 304 -13.90 -16.57 -17.85
N GLN A 305 -14.85 -15.62 -17.89
CA GLN A 305 -16.23 -15.84 -17.41
C GLN A 305 -16.89 -17.06 -18.07
N SER A 306 -16.67 -17.23 -19.37
CA SER A 306 -17.25 -18.34 -20.13
C SER A 306 -16.66 -19.67 -19.68
N GLU A 307 -15.35 -19.74 -19.43
CA GLU A 307 -14.69 -20.92 -18.85
C GLU A 307 -15.22 -21.23 -17.44
N LEU A 308 -15.33 -20.22 -16.58
CA LEU A 308 -15.85 -20.38 -15.21
C LEU A 308 -17.28 -20.95 -15.21
N ASN A 309 -18.11 -20.52 -16.16
CA ASN A 309 -19.49 -20.97 -16.32
C ASN A 309 -19.62 -22.39 -16.91
N LYS A 310 -18.54 -22.98 -17.47
CA LYS A 310 -18.56 -24.37 -17.95
C LYS A 310 -18.56 -25.40 -16.81
N SER A 311 -18.33 -24.98 -15.57
CA SER A 311 -18.39 -25.81 -14.37
C SER A 311 -19.83 -26.32 -14.17
N LYS A 312 -20.12 -27.48 -14.76
CA LYS A 312 -21.48 -27.99 -15.04
C LYS A 312 -22.15 -28.77 -13.91
N LYS A 313 -21.54 -28.92 -12.74
CA LYS A 313 -22.18 -29.57 -11.61
C LYS A 313 -22.70 -28.51 -10.65
N GLU A 314 -23.79 -27.86 -11.02
CA GLU A 314 -24.61 -27.21 -10.00
C GLU A 314 -25.19 -28.32 -9.14
N SER A 315 -24.57 -28.58 -8.00
CA SER A 315 -25.30 -29.15 -6.88
C SER A 315 -26.34 -28.10 -6.49
N ILE A 316 -27.54 -28.20 -7.06
CA ILE A 316 -28.67 -27.27 -6.89
C ILE A 316 -29.04 -27.08 -5.39
N ASN A 317 -28.49 -27.90 -4.49
CA ASN A 317 -28.76 -27.91 -3.06
C ASN A 317 -27.55 -27.60 -2.16
N ASP A 318 -26.42 -27.11 -2.68
CA ASP A 318 -25.27 -26.76 -1.83
C ASP A 318 -25.32 -25.29 -1.41
N TYR A 319 -25.67 -25.05 -0.15
CA TYR A 319 -25.71 -23.71 0.48
C TYR A 319 -24.37 -22.98 0.34
N ASP A 320 -23.24 -23.69 0.44
CA ASP A 320 -21.89 -23.10 0.34
C ASP A 320 -21.59 -22.54 -1.07
N ASN A 321 -22.35 -22.98 -2.06
CA ASN A 321 -22.23 -22.56 -3.45
C ASN A 321 -23.14 -21.38 -3.84
N TYR A 322 -24.02 -20.94 -2.94
CA TYR A 322 -24.91 -19.81 -3.21
C TYR A 322 -24.11 -18.51 -3.38
N ARG A 323 -24.39 -17.77 -4.45
CA ARG A 323 -23.86 -16.43 -4.73
C ARG A 323 -25.01 -15.50 -5.06
N ALA A 324 -24.86 -14.20 -4.78
CA ALA A 324 -25.90 -13.20 -5.02
C ALA A 324 -26.14 -12.86 -6.51
N GLY A 325 -25.66 -13.70 -7.44
CA GLY A 325 -25.97 -13.62 -8.87
C GLY A 325 -25.09 -12.66 -9.68
N PHE A 326 -23.84 -12.44 -9.27
CA PHE A 326 -22.91 -11.51 -9.93
C PHE A 326 -21.74 -12.24 -10.59
N SER A 327 -21.22 -11.64 -11.67
CA SER A 327 -19.92 -12.01 -12.22
C SER A 327 -18.81 -11.88 -11.15
N PRO A 328 -17.93 -12.90 -11.00
CA PRO A 328 -16.74 -12.77 -10.16
C PRO A 328 -15.68 -11.85 -10.78
N LEU A 329 -15.91 -11.30 -11.97
CA LEU A 329 -15.02 -10.39 -12.65
C LEU A 329 -15.60 -8.97 -12.61
N LEU A 330 -14.82 -8.02 -12.11
CA LEU A 330 -15.27 -6.64 -11.92
C LEU A 330 -14.25 -5.65 -12.47
N PHE A 331 -14.75 -4.52 -12.98
CA PHE A 331 -13.95 -3.32 -13.18
C PHE A 331 -14.00 -2.45 -11.93
N LYS A 332 -12.85 -1.98 -11.45
CA LYS A 332 -12.79 -0.92 -10.43
C LYS A 332 -12.46 0.41 -11.09
N PHE A 333 -13.47 1.25 -11.28
CA PHE A 333 -13.28 2.61 -11.80
C PHE A 333 -12.85 3.52 -10.66
N CYS A 334 -11.56 3.88 -10.66
CA CYS A 334 -10.94 4.68 -9.62
C CYS A 334 -10.93 6.15 -10.05
N LYS A 335 -11.26 7.06 -9.14
CA LYS A 335 -10.94 8.48 -9.36
C LYS A 335 -9.43 8.62 -9.62
N SER A 336 -9.01 9.70 -10.30
CA SER A 336 -7.58 10.01 -10.44
C SER A 336 -6.93 9.83 -9.08
N LEU A 337 -5.79 9.16 -9.08
CA LEU A 337 -5.09 8.84 -7.86
C LEU A 337 -4.54 10.17 -7.37
N GLN A 338 -5.34 10.91 -6.59
CA GLN A 338 -4.81 11.95 -5.72
C GLN A 338 -3.96 11.20 -4.69
N LEU A 339 -2.75 10.86 -5.11
CA LEU A 339 -1.68 10.24 -4.33
C LEU A 339 -1.17 11.28 -3.37
N LYS A 340 -2.08 11.70 -2.48
CA LYS A 340 -1.74 12.50 -1.33
C LYS A 340 -0.82 11.65 -0.49
N ILE A 341 0.34 12.23 -0.22
CA ILE A 341 1.48 11.51 0.31
C ILE A 341 1.17 10.74 1.61
N MET A 342 0.21 11.28 2.37
CA MET A 342 -0.18 10.82 3.70
C MET A 342 -1.63 10.37 3.81
N ASN A 343 -2.23 9.86 2.74
CA ASN A 343 -3.64 9.46 2.78
C ASN A 343 -3.80 7.96 3.12
N PRO A 344 -4.22 7.59 4.35
CA PRO A 344 -4.51 6.19 4.70
C PRO A 344 -5.78 5.67 4.01
N ALA A 345 -6.53 6.52 3.30
CA ALA A 345 -7.72 6.07 2.59
C ALA A 345 -7.37 5.14 1.44
N MET A 346 -8.26 4.17 1.23
CA MET A 346 -8.31 3.37 0.02
C MET A 346 -8.55 4.25 -1.21
N VAL A 347 -8.18 3.74 -2.37
CA VAL A 347 -8.51 4.36 -3.64
C VAL A 347 -10.02 4.32 -3.80
N GLN A 348 -10.62 5.52 -3.82
CA GLN A 348 -12.05 5.67 -4.03
C GLN A 348 -12.41 5.24 -5.45
N GLY A 349 -13.42 4.38 -5.56
CA GLY A 349 -13.90 3.92 -6.84
C GLY A 349 -15.26 3.26 -6.79
N LEU A 350 -15.67 2.79 -7.96
CA LEU A 350 -16.90 2.04 -8.18
C LEU A 350 -16.53 0.67 -8.74
N TYR A 351 -17.06 -0.39 -8.12
CA TYR A 351 -16.94 -1.74 -8.65
C TYR A 351 -18.11 -2.06 -9.56
N VAL A 352 -17.81 -2.45 -10.79
CA VAL A 352 -18.79 -2.74 -11.83
C VAL A 352 -18.59 -4.19 -12.28
N PRO A 353 -19.50 -5.10 -11.89
CA PRO A 353 -19.50 -6.47 -12.39
C PRO A 353 -19.55 -6.53 -13.93
N LEU A 354 -18.86 -7.51 -14.52
CA LEU A 354 -18.74 -7.65 -15.98
C LEU A 354 -20.10 -7.87 -16.67
N ASP A 355 -21.00 -8.60 -16.02
CA ASP A 355 -22.39 -8.77 -16.46
C ASP A 355 -23.17 -7.45 -16.40
N MET A 356 -23.06 -6.68 -15.31
CA MET A 356 -23.66 -5.35 -15.22
C MET A 356 -23.14 -4.43 -16.33
N TRP A 357 -21.84 -4.47 -16.63
CA TRP A 357 -21.24 -3.69 -17.72
C TRP A 357 -21.92 -3.95 -19.07
N LYS A 358 -22.25 -5.21 -19.38
CA LYS A 358 -22.96 -5.57 -20.63
C LYS A 358 -24.32 -4.88 -20.74
N HIS A 359 -25.00 -4.66 -19.62
CA HIS A 359 -26.26 -3.92 -19.58
C HIS A 359 -26.01 -2.40 -19.65
N TYR A 360 -25.04 -1.91 -18.88
CA TYR A 360 -24.69 -0.49 -18.83
C TYR A 360 -24.29 0.07 -20.18
N VAL A 361 -23.58 -0.68 -21.02
CA VAL A 361 -23.21 -0.23 -22.37
C VAL A 361 -24.45 0.03 -23.26
N LYS A 362 -25.54 -0.69 -23.01
CA LYS A 362 -26.78 -0.56 -23.80
C LYS A 362 -27.62 0.64 -23.34
N THR A 363 -27.76 0.81 -22.02
CA THR A 363 -28.73 1.74 -21.42
C THR A 363 -28.11 2.93 -20.70
N GLY A 364 -26.81 2.90 -20.45
CA GLY A 364 -26.09 3.90 -19.68
C GLY A 364 -25.92 5.24 -20.42
N PRO A 365 -25.48 6.28 -19.70
CA PRO A 365 -25.20 7.58 -20.29
C PRO A 365 -24.19 7.49 -21.45
N LYS A 366 -24.50 8.20 -22.53
CA LYS A 366 -23.65 8.31 -23.72
C LYS A 366 -23.19 9.74 -23.94
N THR A 367 -22.05 9.92 -24.58
CA THR A 367 -21.60 11.20 -25.11
C THR A 367 -22.49 11.67 -26.25
N LYS A 368 -22.34 12.93 -26.68
CA LYS A 368 -22.98 13.43 -27.92
C LYS A 368 -22.64 12.57 -29.15
N SER A 369 -21.45 11.95 -29.15
CA SER A 369 -21.00 11.01 -30.19
C SER A 369 -21.45 9.56 -29.97
N GLY A 370 -22.36 9.29 -29.03
CA GLY A 370 -22.93 7.97 -28.78
C GLY A 370 -22.04 6.99 -28.00
N LYS A 371 -20.86 7.41 -27.53
CA LYS A 371 -19.94 6.56 -26.77
C LYS A 371 -20.35 6.49 -25.31
N VAL A 372 -20.28 5.30 -24.70
CA VAL A 372 -20.56 5.09 -23.27
C VAL A 372 -19.54 5.85 -22.44
N VAL A 373 -19.97 6.36 -21.28
CA VAL A 373 -19.10 7.08 -20.35
C VAL A 373 -19.45 6.70 -18.91
N VAL A 374 -18.43 6.31 -18.14
CA VAL A 374 -18.54 6.14 -16.69
C VAL A 374 -18.27 7.48 -16.03
N ARG A 375 -19.07 7.86 -15.04
CA ARG A 375 -18.94 9.15 -14.33
C ARG A 375 -19.11 8.91 -12.84
N GLN A 376 -18.70 9.88 -12.02
CA GLN A 376 -18.99 9.78 -10.60
C GLN A 376 -20.49 9.59 -10.35
N GLY A 377 -20.84 8.57 -9.56
CA GLY A 377 -22.23 8.17 -9.29
C GLY A 377 -22.90 7.33 -10.38
N PHE A 378 -22.23 7.01 -11.49
CA PHE A 378 -22.77 6.18 -12.57
C PHE A 378 -21.75 5.16 -13.11
N PRO A 379 -22.06 3.85 -13.16
CA PRO A 379 -23.37 3.24 -12.89
C PRO A 379 -23.81 3.38 -11.43
N ASP A 380 -25.06 3.76 -11.21
CA ASP A 380 -25.66 4.03 -9.89
C ASP A 380 -25.85 2.76 -9.05
N LYS A 381 -25.93 1.60 -9.72
CA LYS A 381 -25.94 0.26 -9.11
C LYS A 381 -24.55 -0.35 -8.90
N ALA A 382 -23.47 0.38 -9.20
CA ALA A 382 -22.12 -0.08 -8.92
C ALA A 382 -21.87 -0.19 -7.41
N PHE A 383 -20.97 -1.06 -6.98
CA PHE A 383 -20.66 -1.22 -5.56
C PHE A 383 -19.66 -0.16 -5.10
N SER A 384 -19.89 0.35 -3.89
CA SER A 384 -18.88 1.08 -3.12
C SER A 384 -17.79 0.13 -2.62
N ASN A 385 -16.69 0.67 -2.09
CA ASN A 385 -15.65 -0.15 -1.46
C ASN A 385 -16.22 -1.01 -0.31
N SER A 386 -17.05 -0.44 0.57
CA SER A 386 -17.65 -1.18 1.68
C SER A 386 -18.59 -2.29 1.20
N ALA A 387 -19.48 -2.01 0.24
CA ALA A 387 -20.36 -3.04 -0.31
C ALA A 387 -19.57 -4.17 -0.99
N PHE A 388 -18.48 -3.83 -1.68
CA PHE A 388 -17.57 -4.83 -2.24
C PHE A 388 -16.94 -5.69 -1.14
N VAL A 389 -16.38 -5.07 -0.10
CA VAL A 389 -15.79 -5.77 1.06
C VAL A 389 -16.79 -6.73 1.71
N ASP A 390 -18.01 -6.27 1.98
CA ASP A 390 -19.07 -7.08 2.61
C ASP A 390 -19.45 -8.29 1.73
N LEU A 391 -19.58 -8.09 0.43
CA LEU A 391 -19.94 -9.15 -0.51
C LEU A 391 -18.82 -10.20 -0.67
N VAL A 392 -17.55 -9.78 -0.70
CA VAL A 392 -16.42 -10.70 -0.82
C VAL A 392 -16.15 -11.44 0.49
N SER A 393 -16.18 -10.75 1.62
CA SER A 393 -15.94 -11.34 2.95
C SER A 393 -17.01 -12.38 3.32
N SER A 394 -18.28 -12.10 3.00
CA SER A 394 -19.40 -13.04 3.21
C SER A 394 -19.39 -14.23 2.23
N GLY A 395 -18.62 -14.17 1.15
CA GLY A 395 -18.62 -15.17 0.08
C GLY A 395 -19.80 -15.07 -0.88
N LEU A 396 -20.61 -14.00 -0.80
CA LEU A 396 -21.73 -13.75 -1.70
C LEU A 396 -21.29 -13.30 -3.10
N LEU A 397 -20.08 -12.74 -3.22
CA LEU A 397 -19.41 -12.40 -4.47
C LEU A 397 -18.17 -13.27 -4.66
N GLY A 398 -18.03 -13.82 -5.87
CA GLY A 398 -16.89 -14.64 -6.27
C GLY A 398 -17.30 -15.87 -7.04
N THR A 399 -16.32 -16.67 -7.42
CA THR A 399 -16.55 -17.91 -8.15
C THR A 399 -17.36 -18.89 -7.32
N LYS A 400 -18.02 -19.82 -8.01
CA LYS A 400 -18.57 -21.02 -7.36
C LYS A 400 -17.44 -21.92 -6.87
N ARG A 401 -17.72 -22.73 -5.85
CA ARG A 401 -16.73 -23.61 -5.22
C ARG A 401 -16.19 -24.64 -6.20
N GLU A 402 -17.00 -25.13 -7.14
CA GLU A 402 -16.57 -26.15 -8.10
C GLU A 402 -15.48 -25.66 -9.05
N ALA A 403 -15.43 -24.35 -9.31
CA ALA A 403 -14.40 -23.76 -10.14
C ALA A 403 -13.09 -23.53 -9.36
N PHE A 404 -13.13 -23.61 -8.03
CA PHE A 404 -12.02 -23.20 -7.16
C PHE A 404 -10.73 -23.97 -7.46
N GLN A 405 -10.78 -25.31 -7.43
CA GLN A 405 -9.60 -26.16 -7.67
C GLN A 405 -9.03 -25.96 -9.08
N SER A 406 -9.87 -25.86 -10.10
CA SER A 406 -9.42 -25.65 -11.48
C SER A 406 -8.78 -24.27 -11.69
N ILE A 407 -9.29 -23.24 -11.02
CA ILE A 407 -8.67 -21.90 -11.03
C ILE A 407 -7.33 -21.95 -10.30
N GLU A 408 -7.29 -22.60 -9.14
CA GLU A 408 -6.06 -22.74 -8.37
C GLU A 408 -4.97 -23.45 -9.19
N GLU A 409 -5.29 -24.55 -9.87
CA GLU A 409 -4.40 -25.25 -10.80
C GLU A 409 -3.94 -24.35 -11.96
N PHE A 410 -4.85 -23.58 -12.54
CA PHE A 410 -4.53 -22.63 -13.59
C PHE A 410 -3.56 -21.55 -13.10
N LEU A 411 -3.82 -20.95 -11.94
CA LEU A 411 -2.92 -19.97 -11.32
C LEU A 411 -1.57 -20.62 -11.02
N ASN A 412 -1.56 -21.85 -10.50
CA ASN A 412 -0.36 -22.66 -10.29
C ASN A 412 0.48 -22.84 -11.55
N LEU A 413 -0.14 -23.13 -12.68
CA LEU A 413 0.56 -23.24 -13.97
C LEU A 413 1.04 -21.88 -14.49
N ALA A 414 0.21 -20.84 -14.34
CA ALA A 414 0.56 -19.48 -14.72
C ALA A 414 1.80 -18.98 -13.96
N ALA A 415 1.88 -19.18 -12.64
CA ALA A 415 3.07 -18.82 -11.87
C ALA A 415 4.33 -19.61 -12.25
N LYS A 416 4.21 -20.89 -12.66
CA LYS A 416 5.37 -21.66 -13.18
C LYS A 416 5.98 -21.02 -14.44
N GLN A 417 5.19 -20.24 -15.17
CA GLN A 417 5.60 -19.58 -16.41
C GLN A 417 5.97 -18.09 -16.20
N LYS A 418 6.34 -17.70 -14.96
CA LYS A 418 6.60 -16.29 -14.55
C LYS A 418 5.41 -15.37 -14.84
N ARG A 419 4.19 -15.84 -14.54
CA ARG A 419 2.96 -15.04 -14.66
C ARG A 419 2.36 -14.73 -13.31
N ASN A 420 1.71 -13.59 -13.22
CA ASN A 420 1.85 -12.77 -12.05
C ASN A 420 0.56 -12.22 -11.39
N VAL A 421 0.23 -12.68 -10.17
CA VAL A 421 -1.02 -12.40 -9.43
C VAL A 421 -0.81 -11.68 -8.09
N VAL A 422 -1.51 -10.56 -7.83
CA VAL A 422 -1.72 -10.15 -6.44
C VAL A 422 -2.79 -11.04 -5.82
N MET A 423 -2.44 -11.87 -4.84
CA MET A 423 -3.36 -12.78 -4.15
C MET A 423 -3.39 -12.49 -2.67
N ALA A 424 -4.59 -12.39 -2.11
CA ALA A 424 -4.80 -12.36 -0.68
C ALA A 424 -5.72 -13.50 -0.25
N TYR A 425 -5.36 -14.16 0.85
CA TYR A 425 -6.15 -15.27 1.38
C TYR A 425 -6.11 -15.39 2.91
N GLU A 426 -7.23 -15.83 3.48
CA GLU A 426 -7.40 -16.18 4.90
C GLU A 426 -7.46 -17.71 5.07
N TRP A 427 -6.72 -18.27 6.04
CA TRP A 427 -6.89 -19.68 6.45
C TRP A 427 -6.87 -19.86 7.97
N LYS A 428 -7.40 -21.00 8.43
CA LYS A 428 -7.24 -21.54 9.79
C LYS A 428 -6.64 -22.95 9.71
N PRO A 429 -5.51 -23.25 10.37
CA PRO A 429 -5.00 -24.62 10.46
C PRO A 429 -6.04 -25.52 11.14
N ASN A 430 -6.24 -26.74 10.63
CA ASN A 430 -7.04 -27.73 11.36
C ASN A 430 -6.28 -28.08 12.64
N SER A 431 -6.94 -27.99 13.81
CA SER A 431 -6.41 -28.62 15.01
C SER A 431 -6.29 -30.11 14.71
N THR A 432 -5.05 -30.61 14.68
CA THR A 432 -4.79 -32.05 14.75
C THR A 432 -5.62 -32.62 15.89
N LYS A 433 -6.43 -33.64 15.60
CA LYS A 433 -7.06 -34.48 16.61
C LYS A 433 -5.96 -34.97 17.55
N SER A 434 -5.85 -34.34 18.72
CA SER A 434 -5.13 -34.91 19.84
C SER A 434 -5.93 -36.09 20.36
N ASP A 435 -5.31 -37.25 20.31
CA ASP A 435 -5.48 -38.40 21.19
C ASP A 435 -6.92 -38.78 21.60
N GLN A 436 -7.55 -39.60 20.76
CA GLN A 436 -8.39 -40.69 21.29
C GLN A 436 -7.56 -41.97 21.30
N SER A 437 -6.73 -42.11 22.32
CA SER A 437 -6.29 -43.40 22.84
C SER A 437 -6.34 -43.36 24.36
N THR A 438 -7.51 -43.63 24.93
CA THR A 438 -7.66 -44.48 26.11
C THR A 438 -9.07 -45.04 26.17
#